data_AF-A0A1M5DGN6-F1
#
_entry.id   AF-A0A1M5DGN6-F1
#
_cell.length_a   1.000
_cell.length_b   1.000
_cell.length_c   1.000
_cell.angle_alpha   90.00
_cell.angle_beta   90.00
_cell.angle_gamma   90.00
#
_symmetry.space_group_name_H-M   'P 1'
#
loop_
_entity.id
_entity.type
_entity.pdbx_description
1 polymer ?
#
loop_
_entity_poly.entity_id
_entity_poly.type
_entity_poly.pdbx_seq_one_letter_code
_entity_poly.pdbx_strand_id
1 'polypeptide(L)'
;MKGQSYVILALIFTIIVAIFAVTNVAPVEVNYFFWKMESPLILVILFSVLMGGIITAAVGMIRMFKLKREIKVLKSQLNSIEAQQESIETEIEETPDSNQ
;
A
#
# COMPACT_ATOMS: atom_id res chain seq x y z
N MET A 1 -4.77 6.68 -22.95
CA MET A 1 -5.84 5.67 -23.17
C MET A 1 -5.80 4.47 -22.20
N LYS A 2 -4.68 4.12 -21.55
CA LYS A 2 -4.55 2.92 -20.66
C LYS A 2 -5.39 2.96 -19.36
N GLY A 3 -5.72 4.14 -18.84
CA GLY A 3 -6.57 4.26 -17.65
C GLY A 3 -8.05 3.98 -17.92
N GLN A 4 -8.55 4.37 -19.10
CA GLN A 4 -9.95 4.14 -19.48
C GLN A 4 -10.26 2.66 -19.73
N SER A 5 -9.31 1.89 -20.27
CA SER A 5 -9.48 0.45 -20.45
C SER A 5 -9.64 -0.28 -19.11
N TYR A 6 -8.97 0.18 -18.06
CA TYR A 6 -9.13 -0.38 -16.71
C TYR A 6 -10.54 -0.13 -16.17
N VAL A 7 -11.06 1.09 -16.32
CA VAL A 7 -12.42 1.44 -15.88
C VAL A 7 -13.48 0.60 -16.61
N ILE A 8 -13.36 0.45 -17.94
CA ILE A 8 -14.27 -0.37 -18.74
C ILE A 8 -14.20 -1.84 -18.28
N LEU A 9 -13.01 -2.38 -18.08
CA LEU A 9 -12.84 -3.77 -17.61
C LEU A 9 -13.41 -3.98 -16.21
N ALA A 10 -13.21 -3.01 -15.30
CA ALA A 10 -13.79 -3.04 -13.96
C ALA A 10 -15.33 -2.99 -13.98
N LEU A 11 -15.92 -2.21 -14.87
CA LEU A 11 -17.38 -2.18 -15.06
C LEU A 11 -17.92 -3.52 -15.55
N ILE A 12 -17.29 -4.10 -16.58
CA ILE A 12 -17.66 -5.43 -17.09
C ILE A 12 -17.57 -6.47 -15.97
N PHE A 13 -16.48 -6.47 -15.22
CA PHE A 13 -16.29 -7.37 -14.08
C PHE A 13 -17.36 -7.16 -13.00
N THR A 14 -17.70 -5.92 -12.67
CA THR A 14 -18.74 -5.57 -11.70
C THR A 14 -20.11 -6.11 -12.14
N ILE A 15 -20.45 -5.99 -13.43
CA ILE A 15 -21.69 -6.54 -13.98
C ILE A 15 -21.72 -8.07 -13.86
N ILE A 16 -20.61 -8.75 -14.19
CA ILE A 16 -20.50 -10.22 -14.05
C ILE A 16 -20.74 -10.63 -12.58
N VAL A 17 -20.08 -9.96 -11.63
CA VAL A 17 -20.25 -10.23 -10.20
C VAL A 17 -21.69 -9.94 -9.74
N ALA A 18 -22.32 -8.88 -10.23
CA ALA A 18 -23.71 -8.55 -9.90
C ALA A 18 -24.69 -9.61 -10.42
N ILE A 19 -24.52 -10.08 -11.66
CA ILE A 19 -25.32 -11.19 -12.22
C ILE A 19 -25.11 -12.45 -11.39
N PHE A 20 -23.87 -12.78 -11.03
CA PHE A 20 -23.56 -13.93 -10.18
C PHE A 20 -24.26 -13.82 -8.81
N ALA A 21 -24.24 -12.63 -8.20
CA ALA A 21 -24.87 -12.38 -6.91
C ALA A 21 -26.39 -12.57 -6.94
N VAL A 22 -27.07 -12.05 -7.98
CA VAL A 22 -28.52 -12.15 -8.11
C VAL A 22 -28.95 -13.59 -8.44
N THR A 23 -28.21 -14.28 -9.32
CA THR A 23 -28.54 -15.66 -9.72
C THR A 23 -28.27 -16.69 -8.62
N ASN A 24 -27.37 -16.39 -7.69
CA ASN A 24 -26.99 -17.27 -6.58
C ASN A 24 -27.42 -16.72 -5.21
N VAL A 25 -28.55 -15.99 -5.16
CA VAL A 25 -29.12 -15.43 -3.92
C VAL A 25 -29.91 -16.45 -3.08
N ALA A 26 -29.64 -17.75 -3.27
CA ALA A 26 -30.28 -18.77 -2.47
C ALA A 26 -29.80 -18.69 -1.01
N PRO A 27 -30.71 -18.68 -0.02
CA PRO A 27 -30.33 -18.70 1.39
C PRO A 27 -29.67 -20.04 1.71
N VAL A 28 -28.50 -19.98 2.35
CA VAL A 28 -27.77 -21.16 2.85
C VAL A 28 -27.49 -20.92 4.33
N GLU A 29 -27.62 -21.95 5.15
CA GLU A 29 -27.26 -21.88 6.57
C GLU A 29 -25.74 -21.70 6.70
N VAL A 30 -25.33 -20.61 7.36
CA VAL A 30 -23.91 -20.31 7.59
C VAL A 30 -23.65 -20.25 9.10
N ASN A 31 -22.62 -20.97 9.52
CA ASN A 31 -22.10 -20.91 10.88
C ASN A 31 -21.08 -19.78 10.98
N TYR A 32 -21.54 -18.58 11.33
CA TYR A 32 -20.66 -17.51 11.78
C TYR A 32 -20.14 -17.89 13.17
N PHE A 33 -18.89 -17.57 13.50
CA PHE A 33 -18.18 -18.02 14.71
C PHE A 33 -19.03 -18.18 16.00
N PHE A 34 -20.01 -17.29 16.23
CA PHE A 34 -20.92 -17.34 17.38
C PHE A 34 -22.43 -17.42 17.03
N TRP A 35 -22.79 -17.46 15.74
CA TRP A 35 -24.18 -17.32 15.27
C TRP A 35 -24.44 -18.26 14.08
N LYS A 36 -25.62 -18.88 14.02
CA LYS A 36 -26.08 -19.61 12.84
C LYS A 36 -27.23 -18.84 12.22
N MET A 37 -27.10 -18.49 10.94
CA MET A 37 -28.12 -17.73 10.23
C MET A 37 -28.14 -18.12 8.76
N GLU A 38 -29.33 -18.13 8.17
CA GLU A 38 -29.50 -18.25 6.74
C GLU A 38 -29.10 -16.95 6.05
N SER A 39 -28.14 -17.04 5.13
CA SER A 39 -27.66 -15.88 4.39
C SER A 39 -27.25 -16.31 2.98
N PRO A 40 -27.43 -15.44 1.96
CA PRO A 40 -26.92 -15.72 0.63
C PRO A 40 -25.40 -15.91 0.67
N LEU A 41 -24.90 -17.02 0.12
CA LEU A 41 -23.48 -17.38 0.14
C LEU A 41 -22.58 -16.28 -0.45
N ILE A 42 -23.07 -15.57 -1.46
CA ILE A 42 -22.35 -14.47 -2.09
C ILE A 42 -22.01 -13.33 -1.11
N LEU A 43 -22.88 -13.03 -0.13
CA LEU A 43 -22.60 -11.98 0.86
C LEU A 43 -21.40 -12.37 1.73
N VAL A 44 -21.30 -13.65 2.09
CA VAL A 44 -20.17 -14.19 2.86
C VAL A 44 -18.87 -14.09 2.07
N ILE A 45 -18.90 -14.44 0.79
CA ILE A 45 -17.74 -14.35 -0.11
C ILE A 45 -17.30 -12.88 -0.26
N LEU A 46 -18.23 -11.97 -0.56
CA LEU A 46 -17.92 -10.54 -0.73
C LEU A 46 -17.34 -9.95 0.55
N PHE A 47 -17.90 -10.27 1.71
CA PHE A 47 -17.39 -9.80 3.00
C PHE A 47 -15.98 -10.36 3.27
N SER A 48 -15.74 -11.63 2.96
CA SER A 48 -14.43 -12.27 3.13
C SER A 48 -13.36 -11.64 2.23
N VAL A 49 -13.69 -11.41 0.97
CA VAL A 49 -12.79 -10.73 0.00
C VAL A 49 -12.52 -9.30 0.44
N LEU A 50 -13.56 -8.56 0.87
CA LEU A 50 -13.41 -7.21 1.40
C LEU A 50 -12.46 -7.19 2.61
N MET A 51 -12.64 -8.13 3.55
CA MET A 51 -11.78 -8.24 4.73
C MET A 51 -10.32 -8.54 4.35
N GLY A 52 -10.10 -9.46 3.40
CA GLY A 52 -8.77 -9.73 2.86
C GLY A 52 -8.12 -8.51 2.21
N GLY A 53 -8.91 -7.72 1.48
CA GLY A 53 -8.48 -6.44 0.89
C GLY A 53 -8.09 -5.41 1.95
N ILE A 54 -8.88 -5.27 3.01
CA ILE A 54 -8.59 -4.38 4.15
C ILE A 54 -7.29 -4.79 4.84
N ILE A 55 -7.12 -6.08 5.15
CA ILE A 55 -5.90 -6.60 5.77
C ILE A 55 -4.68 -6.32 4.89
N THR A 56 -4.78 -6.61 3.58
CA THR A 56 -3.70 -6.36 2.62
C THR A 56 -3.35 -4.88 2.54
N ALA A 57 -4.35 -4.00 2.48
CA ALA A 57 -4.16 -2.55 2.46
C ALA A 57 -3.49 -2.06 3.76
N ALA A 58 -3.91 -2.56 4.92
CA ALA A 58 -3.32 -2.22 6.21
C ALA A 58 -1.84 -2.62 6.29
N VAL A 59 -1.50 -3.85 5.88
CA VAL A 59 -0.11 -4.32 5.81
C VAL A 59 0.71 -3.46 4.84
N GLY A 60 0.14 -3.16 3.66
CA GLY A 60 0.76 -2.28 2.67
C GLY A 60 1.01 -0.87 3.22
N MET A 61 0.08 -0.31 3.99
CA MET A 61 0.19 0.99 4.62
C MET A 61 1.32 1.01 5.67
N ILE A 62 1.40 0.00 6.53
CA ILE A 62 2.50 -0.13 7.53
C ILE A 62 3.86 -0.18 6.82
N ARG A 63 3.98 -0.97 5.75
CA ARG A 63 5.20 -1.04 4.95
C ARG A 63 5.54 0.31 4.34
N MET A 64 4.57 0.98 3.73
CA MET A 64 4.74 2.31 3.14
C MET A 64 5.23 3.34 4.17
N PHE A 65 4.71 3.32 5.40
CA PHE A 65 5.18 4.20 6.48
C PHE A 65 6.65 3.93 6.86
N LYS A 66 7.04 2.67 6.99
CA LYS A 66 8.44 2.30 7.27
C LYS A 66 9.37 2.78 6.16
N LEU A 67 9.01 2.53 4.90
CA LEU A 67 9.77 2.99 3.74
C LEU A 67 9.90 4.52 3.70
N LYS A 68 8.81 5.26 3.97
CA LYS A 68 8.86 6.73 4.04
C LYS A 68 9.80 7.23 5.14
N ARG A 69 9.81 6.58 6.31
CA ARG A 69 10.71 6.92 7.41
C ARG A 69 12.17 6.66 7.03
N GLU A 70 12.45 5.50 6.44
CA GLU A 70 13.78 5.14 5.95
C GLU A 70 14.28 6.15 4.91
N ILE A 71 13.46 6.49 3.91
CA ILE A 71 13.79 7.53 2.92
C ILE A 71 14.15 8.86 3.61
N LYS A 72 13.42 9.27 4.65
CA LYS A 72 13.73 10.50 5.38
C LYS A 72 15.07 10.42 6.11
N VAL A 73 15.38 9.29 6.73
CA VAL A 73 16.66 9.07 7.42
C VAL A 73 17.82 9.08 6.42
N LEU A 74 17.71 8.33 5.32
CA LEU A 74 18.74 8.27 4.28
C LEU A 74 18.99 9.66 3.66
N LYS A 75 17.94 10.44 3.40
CA LYS A 75 18.09 11.83 2.93
C LYS A 75 18.80 12.72 3.94
N SER A 76 18.49 12.59 5.23
CA SER A 76 19.17 13.36 6.28
C SER A 76 20.66 13.01 6.37
N GLN A 77 21.01 11.73 6.19
CA GLN A 77 22.40 11.27 6.20
C GLN A 77 23.17 11.81 4.99
N LEU A 78 22.58 11.78 3.79
CA LEU A 78 23.18 12.38 2.59
C LEU A 78 23.50 13.85 2.82
N ASN A 79 22.53 14.65 3.28
CA ASN A 79 22.75 16.06 3.55
C ASN A 79 23.86 16.31 4.58
N SER A 80 23.98 15.45 5.61
CA SER A 80 25.04 15.59 6.62
C SER A 80 26.43 15.22 6.10
N ILE A 81 26.51 14.30 5.14
CA ILE A 81 27.77 13.91 4.49
C ILE A 81 28.20 15.01 3.52
N GLU A 82 27.27 15.56 2.74
CA GLU A 82 27.52 16.69 1.84
C GLU A 82 28.02 17.92 2.61
N ALA A 83 27.38 18.26 3.74
CA ALA A 83 27.84 19.36 4.59
C ALA A 83 29.22 19.12 5.21
N GLN A 84 29.55 17.87 5.56
CA GLN A 84 30.90 17.53 6.05
C GLN A 84 31.95 17.66 4.94
N GLN A 85 31.64 17.24 3.72
CA GLN A 85 32.54 17.40 2.58
C GLN A 85 32.84 18.87 2.31
N GLU A 86 31.80 19.72 2.30
CA GLU A 86 31.96 21.17 2.09
C GLU A 86 32.82 21.81 3.20
N SER A 87 32.64 21.39 4.46
CA SER A 87 33.49 21.88 5.56
C SER A 87 34.95 21.43 5.47
N ILE A 88 35.21 20.19 5.05
CA ILE A 88 36.57 19.66 4.87
C ILE A 88 37.27 20.36 3.71
N GLU A 89 36.55 20.63 2.61
CA GLU A 89 37.09 21.35 1.45
C GLU A 89 37.44 22.81 1.82
N THR A 90 36.59 23.47 2.60
CA THR A 90 36.85 24.83 3.13
C THR A 90 38.06 24.86 4.06
N GLU A 91 38.23 23.87 4.95
CA GLU A 91 39.37 23.78 5.88
C GLU A 91 40.69 23.50 5.14
N ILE A 92 40.66 22.71 4.06
CA ILE A 92 41.83 22.46 3.20
C ILE A 92 42.23 23.73 2.42
N GLU A 93 41.26 24.53 1.95
CA GLU A 93 41.54 25.81 1.26
C GLU A 93 42.04 26.91 2.22
N GLU A 94 41.62 26.89 3.49
CA GLU A 94 42.04 27.87 4.50
C GLU A 94 43.37 27.54 5.19
N THR A 95 43.91 26.32 5.03
CA THR A 95 45.23 25.96 5.58
C THR A 95 46.31 26.61 4.70
N PRO A 96 47.00 27.68 5.15
CA PRO A 96 48.04 28.31 4.35
C PRO A 96 49.21 27.35 4.27
N ASP A 97 49.73 27.15 3.06
CA ASP A 97 50.92 26.39 2.73
C ASP A 97 52.07 26.70 3.71
N SER A 98 52.17 25.90 4.79
CA SER A 98 53.17 26.06 5.84
C SER A 98 54.40 25.19 5.60
N ASN A 99 54.70 24.90 4.33
CA ASN A 99 55.97 24.33 3.89
C ASN A 99 56.75 25.38 3.09
N GLN A 100 57.32 26.33 3.82
CA GLN A 100 58.62 26.91 3.45
C GLN A 100 59.73 26.07 4.08
#